data_AF-A0A0C1QY20-F1
#
_entry.id   AF-A0A0C1QY20-F1
#
_cell.length_a   1.000
_cell.length_b   1.000
_cell.length_c   1.000
_cell.angle_alpha   90.00
_cell.angle_beta   90.00
_cell.angle_gamma   90.00
#
_symmetry.space_group_name_H-M   'P 1'
#
loop_
_entity.id
_entity.type
_entity.pdbx_description
1 polymer ?
#
loop_
_entity_poly.entity_id
_entity_poly.type
_entity_poly.pdbx_seq_one_letter_code
_entity_poly.pdbx_strand_id
1 'polypeptide(L)'
;MAVNLFDANYYRAANLDLAGLNNEQLLSHFQNFGLKEGRSFSPLVNLNFYRASNSDLASMSNQQLFSHLENYGLREGRRFSPLVDLNFYKQVNTDLAAAGYNNQQL
;
A
#
# COMPACT_ATOMS: atom_id res chain seq x y z
N MET A 1 -1.98 -8.01 -13.05
CA MET A 1 -2.87 -8.27 -11.91
C MET A 1 -2.79 -7.05 -11.02
N ALA A 2 -3.91 -6.39 -10.70
CA ALA A 2 -3.88 -5.22 -9.83
C ALA A 2 -3.60 -5.69 -8.40
N VAL A 3 -2.62 -5.06 -7.73
CA VAL A 3 -2.33 -5.38 -6.32
C VAL A 3 -3.34 -4.63 -5.48
N ASN A 4 -4.14 -5.37 -4.70
CA ASN A 4 -5.10 -4.74 -3.80
C ASN A 4 -4.37 -4.22 -2.55
N LEU A 5 -4.09 -2.91 -2.52
CA LEU A 5 -3.46 -2.25 -1.37
C LEU A 5 -4.45 -1.92 -0.25
N PHE A 6 -5.76 -1.98 -0.51
CA PHE A 6 -6.82 -1.61 0.43
C PHE A 6 -7.37 -2.84 1.15
N ASP A 7 -7.32 -2.83 2.48
CA ASP A 7 -7.95 -3.85 3.32
C ASP A 7 -9.17 -3.25 4.02
N ALA A 8 -10.37 -3.66 3.57
CA ALA A 8 -11.63 -3.16 4.11
C ALA A 8 -11.83 -3.51 5.59
N ASN A 9 -11.34 -4.68 6.03
CA ASN A 9 -11.50 -5.11 7.43
C ASN A 9 -10.58 -4.30 8.33
N TYR A 10 -9.32 -4.12 7.92
CA TYR A 10 -8.38 -3.25 8.61
C TYR A 10 -8.86 -1.80 8.63
N TYR A 11 -9.30 -1.26 7.50
CA TYR A 11 -9.78 0.11 7.39
C TYR A 11 -10.98 0.35 8.32
N ARG A 12 -11.93 -0.59 8.38
CA ARG A 12 -13.05 -0.54 9.32
C ARG A 12 -12.59 -0.56 10.78
N ALA A 13 -11.67 -1.46 11.12
CA ALA A 13 -11.17 -1.60 12.49
C ALA A 13 -10.36 -0.39 12.96
N ALA A 14 -9.59 0.22 12.06
CA ALA A 14 -8.77 1.40 12.34
C ALA A 14 -9.59 2.71 12.37
N ASN A 15 -10.80 2.72 11.82
CA ASN A 15 -11.65 3.91 11.69
C ASN A 15 -13.06 3.59 12.22
N LEU A 16 -13.21 3.64 13.54
CA LEU A 16 -14.42 3.21 14.25
C LEU A 16 -15.69 3.97 13.84
N ASP A 17 -15.55 5.19 13.33
CA ASP A 17 -16.63 5.98 12.74
C ASP A 17 -17.26 5.33 11.50
N LEU A 18 -16.54 4.40 10.87
CA LEU A 18 -16.97 3.67 9.68
C LEU A 18 -17.45 2.23 9.98
N ALA A 19 -17.57 1.85 11.26
CA ALA A 19 -17.86 0.46 11.65
C ALA A 19 -19.17 -0.11 11.06
N GLY A 20 -20.16 0.76 10.78
CA GLY A 20 -21.43 0.38 10.18
C GLY A 20 -21.43 0.28 8.65
N LEU A 21 -20.33 0.61 7.97
CA LEU A 21 -20.25 0.61 6.52
C LEU A 21 -19.90 -0.77 5.95
N ASN A 22 -20.53 -1.11 4.82
CA ASN A 22 -20.16 -2.29 4.03
C ASN A 22 -18.86 -2.06 3.25
N ASN A 23 -18.30 -3.10 2.62
CA ASN A 23 -17.01 -3.02 1.95
C ASN A 23 -16.97 -2.02 0.77
N GLU A 24 -18.06 -1.88 0.02
CA GLU A 24 -18.16 -0.94 -1.10
C GLU A 24 -18.18 0.51 -0.60
N GLN A 25 -18.96 0.76 0.46
CA GLN A 25 -19.02 2.06 1.12
C GLN A 25 -17.67 2.45 1.73
N LEU A 26 -16.96 1.50 2.32
CA LEU A 26 -15.61 1.72 2.86
C LEU A 26 -14.60 2.05 1.77
N LEU A 27 -14.64 1.33 0.64
CA LEU A 27 -13.77 1.63 -0.50
C LEU A 27 -14.07 3.02 -1.06
N SER A 28 -15.35 3.37 -1.22
CA SER A 28 -15.77 4.70 -1.66
C SER A 28 -15.31 5.79 -0.67
N HIS A 29 -15.48 5.58 0.64
CA HIS A 29 -15.01 6.50 1.65
C HIS A 29 -13.49 6.68 1.60
N PHE A 30 -12.75 5.58 1.47
CA PHE A 30 -11.29 5.59 1.37
C PHE A 30 -10.80 6.41 0.18
N GLN A 31 -11.37 6.20 -1.01
CA GLN A 31 -10.95 6.88 -2.24
C GLN A 31 -11.30 8.38 -2.21
N ASN A 32 -12.47 8.74 -1.69
CA ASN A 32 -12.97 10.12 -1.70
C ASN A 32 -12.42 10.97 -0.55
N PHE A 33 -12.24 10.37 0.63
CA PHE A 33 -11.88 11.07 1.88
C PHE A 33 -10.64 10.46 2.52
N GLY A 34 -10.64 9.14 2.76
CA GLY A 34 -9.63 8.48 3.58
C GLY A 34 -8.18 8.70 3.14
N LEU A 35 -7.91 8.70 1.83
CA LEU A 35 -6.59 9.03 1.29
C LEU A 35 -6.18 10.47 1.65
N LYS A 36 -7.06 11.45 1.42
CA LYS A 36 -6.77 12.87 1.71
C LYS A 36 -6.58 13.10 3.21
N GLU A 37 -7.37 12.43 4.04
CA GLU A 37 -7.27 12.47 5.50
C GLU A 37 -6.04 11.73 6.04
N GLY A 38 -5.41 10.86 5.23
CA GLY A 38 -4.27 10.06 5.65
C GLY A 38 -4.63 8.90 6.59
N ARG A 39 -5.88 8.42 6.52
CA ARG A 39 -6.36 7.30 7.35
C ARG A 39 -5.61 6.01 7.02
N SER A 40 -5.30 5.22 8.04
CA SER A 40 -4.66 3.92 7.86
C SER A 40 -5.63 2.93 7.21
N PHE A 41 -5.25 2.36 6.07
CA PHE A 41 -6.11 1.53 5.20
C PHE A 41 -5.55 0.13 4.92
N SER A 42 -4.34 -0.13 5.38
CA SER A 42 -3.64 -1.40 5.21
C SER A 42 -2.74 -1.64 6.42
N PRO A 43 -2.60 -2.89 6.86
CA PRO A 43 -1.60 -3.24 7.87
C PRO A 43 -0.17 -3.18 7.33
N LEU A 44 0.01 -3.31 6.01
CA LEU A 44 1.33 -3.38 5.38
C LEU A 44 1.77 -2.03 4.83
N VAL A 45 0.85 -1.24 4.27
CA VAL A 45 1.17 0.02 3.57
C VAL A 45 1.10 1.20 4.52
N ASN A 46 2.17 1.99 4.56
CA ASN A 46 2.20 3.28 5.24
C ASN A 46 2.65 4.37 4.26
N LEU A 47 1.73 5.22 3.80
CA LEU A 47 2.05 6.27 2.82
C LEU A 47 2.99 7.35 3.36
N ASN A 48 2.98 7.61 4.67
CA ASN A 48 3.92 8.55 5.28
C ASN A 48 5.33 7.99 5.27
N PHE A 49 5.48 6.69 5.59
CA PHE A 49 6.75 5.99 5.47
C PHE A 49 7.21 5.91 4.01
N TYR A 50 6.28 5.61 3.09
CA TYR A 50 6.55 5.57 1.66
C TYR A 50 7.08 6.91 1.14
N ARG A 51 6.44 8.02 1.53
CA ARG A 51 6.92 9.37 1.21
C ARG A 51 8.31 9.65 1.80
N ALA A 52 8.51 9.33 3.07
CA ALA A 52 9.76 9.62 3.77
C ALA A 52 10.94 8.79 3.25
N SER A 53 10.68 7.57 2.77
CA SER A 53 11.70 6.64 2.28
C SER A 53 12.09 6.87 0.82
N ASN A 54 11.31 7.66 0.07
CA ASN A 54 11.51 7.89 -1.37
C ASN A 54 11.45 9.39 -1.64
N SER A 55 12.62 10.02 -1.67
CA SER A 55 12.77 11.49 -1.71
C SER A 55 12.12 12.13 -2.95
N ASP A 56 12.06 11.42 -4.07
CA ASP A 56 11.37 11.85 -5.28
C ASP A 56 9.84 12.01 -5.11
N LEU A 57 9.28 11.37 -4.09
CA LEU A 57 7.86 11.39 -3.79
C LEU A 57 7.48 12.40 -2.69
N ALA A 58 8.46 13.14 -2.13
CA ALA A 58 8.27 13.98 -0.95
C ALA A 58 7.14 15.02 -1.10
N SER A 59 6.96 15.56 -2.31
CA SER A 59 5.95 16.59 -2.61
C SER A 59 4.59 16.01 -3.05
N MET A 60 4.43 14.67 -3.09
CA MET A 60 3.20 14.03 -3.54
C MET A 60 2.15 13.97 -2.43
N SER A 61 0.90 14.24 -2.81
CA SER A 61 -0.28 13.98 -1.99
C SER A 61 -0.46 12.48 -1.73
N ASN A 62 -1.22 12.11 -0.68
CA ASN A 62 -1.51 10.71 -0.39
C ASN A 62 -2.21 9.99 -1.56
N GLN A 63 -3.07 10.68 -2.31
CA GLN A 63 -3.72 10.10 -3.49
C GLN A 63 -2.70 9.79 -4.60
N GLN A 64 -1.77 10.71 -4.86
CA GLN A 64 -0.68 10.49 -5.81
C GLN A 64 0.25 9.37 -5.34
N LEU A 65 0.59 9.31 -4.05
CA LEU A 65 1.42 8.24 -3.49
C LEU A 65 0.77 6.87 -3.60
N PHE A 66 -0.53 6.77 -3.30
CA PHE A 66 -1.27 5.53 -3.44
C PHE A 66 -1.25 5.05 -4.90
N SER A 67 -1.58 5.95 -5.82
CA SER A 67 -1.54 5.67 -7.26
C SER A 67 -0.14 5.28 -7.73
N HIS A 68 0.90 5.98 -7.26
CA HIS A 68 2.28 5.68 -7.61
C HIS A 68 2.70 4.30 -7.09
N LEU A 69 2.37 3.96 -5.85
CA LEU A 69 2.69 2.66 -5.27
C LEU A 69 2.06 1.51 -6.04
N GLU A 70 0.77 1.64 -6.38
CA GLU A 70 0.01 0.64 -7.14
C GLU A 70 0.56 0.41 -8.55
N ASN A 71 0.90 1.49 -9.26
CA ASN A 71 1.30 1.43 -10.66
C ASN A 71 2.79 1.20 -10.88
N TYR A 72 3.65 1.66 -9.96
CA TYR A 72 5.10 1.67 -10.12
C TYR A 72 5.84 1.15 -8.89
N GLY A 73 5.49 1.67 -7.71
CA GLY A 73 6.30 1.50 -6.50
C GLY A 73 6.56 0.05 -6.11
N LEU A 74 5.55 -0.82 -6.21
CA LEU A 74 5.73 -2.25 -5.94
C LEU A 74 6.71 -2.89 -6.93
N ARG A 75 6.52 -2.64 -8.23
CA ARG A 75 7.37 -3.21 -9.30
C ARG A 75 8.82 -2.74 -9.19
N GLU A 76 9.01 -1.48 -8.82
CA GLU A 76 10.32 -0.89 -8.56
C GLU A 76 10.95 -1.39 -7.24
N GLY A 77 10.20 -2.09 -6.38
CA GLY A 77 10.69 -2.53 -5.08
C GLY A 77 10.92 -1.36 -4.10
N ARG A 78 10.14 -0.29 -4.23
CA ARG A 78 10.24 0.88 -3.35
C ARG A 78 9.83 0.50 -1.92
N ARG A 79 10.46 1.11 -0.93
CA ARG A 79 10.12 0.86 0.48
C ARG A 79 8.83 1.58 0.86
N PHE A 80 7.73 0.84 1.02
CA PHE A 80 6.40 1.35 1.40
C PHE A 80 5.94 0.94 2.79
N SER A 81 6.72 0.10 3.47
CA SER A 81 6.45 -0.42 4.79
C SER A 81 7.72 -0.43 5.63
N PRO A 82 7.65 -0.11 6.93
CA PRO A 82 8.76 -0.36 7.84
C PRO A 82 8.96 -1.86 8.11
N LEU A 83 7.94 -2.70 7.87
CA LEU A 83 7.95 -4.13 8.19
C LEU A 83 8.28 -5.02 6.98
N VAL A 84 8.03 -4.51 5.76
CA VAL A 84 8.18 -5.28 4.52
C VAL A 84 9.24 -4.65 3.63
N ASP A 85 10.21 -5.48 3.22
CA ASP A 85 11.17 -5.16 2.16
C ASP A 85 11.09 -6.23 1.07
N LEU A 86 10.48 -5.90 -0.06
CA LEU A 86 10.25 -6.85 -1.16
C LEU A 86 11.55 -7.32 -1.80
N ASN A 87 12.57 -6.45 -1.88
CA ASN A 87 13.84 -6.82 -2.48
C ASN A 87 14.58 -7.81 -1.60
N PHE A 88 14.59 -7.57 -0.28
CA PHE A 88 15.14 -8.51 0.68
C PHE A 88 14.37 -9.83 0.67
N TYR A 89 13.04 -9.80 0.70
CA TYR A 89 12.20 -11.00 0.67
C TYR A 89 12.47 -11.84 -0.57
N LYS A 90 12.58 -11.21 -1.75
CA LYS A 90 12.95 -11.89 -3.00
C LYS A 90 14.36 -12.48 -2.96
N GLN A 91 15.32 -11.77 -2.38
CA GLN A 91 16.71 -12.20 -2.32
C GLN A 91 16.90 -13.43 -1.43
N VAL A 92 16.17 -13.50 -0.32
CA VAL A 92 16.26 -14.63 0.63
C VAL A 92 15.53 -15.87 0.11
N ASN A 93 14.41 -15.69 -0.60
CA ASN A 93 13.63 -16.78 -1.19
C ASN A 93 14.05 -17.01 -2.65
N THR A 94 15.21 -17.65 -2.83
CA THR A 94 15.83 -17.85 -4.16
C THR A 94 14.98 -18.71 -5.09
N ASP A 95 14.10 -19.54 -4.55
CA ASP A 95 13.09 -20.31 -5.29
C ASP A 95 12.08 -19.41 -6.01
N LEU A 96 11.63 -18.32 -5.37
CA LEU A 96 10.76 -17.32 -6.01
C LEU A 96 11.48 -16.60 -7.15
N ALA A 97 12.78 -16.30 -6.96
CA ALA A 97 13.60 -15.74 -8.01
C ALA A 97 13.80 -16.72 -9.18
N ALA A 98 14.05 -18.00 -8.88
CA ALA A 98 14.19 -19.06 -9.88
C ALA A 98 12.89 -19.32 -10.66
N ALA A 99 11.74 -19.18 -10.00
CA ALA A 99 10.43 -19.27 -10.62
C ALA A 99 10.02 -17.98 -11.39
N GLY A 100 10.87 -16.95 -11.40
CA GLY A 100 10.65 -15.74 -12.19
C GLY A 100 9.66 -14.74 -11.58
N TYR A 101 9.34 -14.86 -10.29
CA TYR A 101 8.42 -13.94 -9.62
C TYR A 101 8.99 -12.51 -9.57
N ASN A 102 8.15 -11.54 -9.91
CA ASN A 102 8.46 -10.11 -9.74
C ASN A 102 7.85 -9.57 -8.45
N ASN A 103 8.24 -8.35 -8.07
CA ASN A 103 7.86 -7.74 -6.79
C ASN A 103 6.35 -7.54 -6.59
N GLN A 104 5.54 -7.51 -7.65
CA GLN A 104 4.08 -7.43 -7.54
C GLN A 104 3.42 -8.80 -7.31
N GLN A 105 4.19 -9.89 -7.43
CA GLN A 105 3.73 -11.27 -7.29
C GLN A 105 4.29 -11.96 -6.02
N LEU A 106 5.11 -11.24 -5.24
CA LEU A 106 5.60 -11.66 -3.93
C LEU A 106 4.56 -11.35 -2.85
#